data_AF-A0A9C8JCI2-F1
#
_entry.id   AF-A0A9C8JCI2-F1
#
_cell.length_a   1.000
_cell.length_b   1.000
_cell.length_c   1.000
_cell.angle_alpha   90.00
_cell.angle_beta   90.00
_cell.angle_gamma   90.00
#
_symmetry.space_group_name_H-M   'P 1'
#
loop_
_entity.id
_entity.type
_entity.pdbx_description
1 polymer ?
#
loop_
_entity_poly.entity_id
_entity_poly.type
_entity_poly.pdbx_seq_one_letter_code
_entity_poly.pdbx_strand_id
1 'polypeptide(L)'
;MRIMKIQFCSDLHLEMRKDYQLPTTDAHVIVLAGDIHVGIKAIEFAISEAQRQNKPVLFIAGNHEFYNHDYSEVLDKFRAVADSCALVHFLENNEVVIDGVRFLGCTMWTDYKGSGHEHQQFTMAYIGNALNDHRVIRNTYRAFSPADALAIHKESRAWLQMKLAEPFTEKTVVITHHGPSILTQHKRYEYSAISSAFLSNLDELVEQADLWIYGHSHSNIDEMLGKCRVVSNQMGYPSEGMNGDHFLSDYQSNWVIEL
;
A
#
# COMPACT_ATOMS: atom_id res chain seq x y z
N MET A 1 25.46 11.17 7.00
CA MET A 1 25.02 10.45 5.78
C MET A 1 24.13 11.39 4.97
N ARG A 2 23.96 11.14 3.67
CA ARG A 2 23.02 11.91 2.84
C ARG A 2 21.60 11.61 3.33
N ILE A 3 20.79 12.64 3.56
CA ILE A 3 19.37 12.51 3.91
C ILE A 3 18.65 11.83 2.73
N MET A 4 17.84 10.80 3.00
CA MET A 4 17.08 10.11 1.96
C MET A 4 15.81 10.91 1.63
N LYS A 5 15.55 11.14 0.34
CA LYS A 5 14.38 11.86 -0.17
C LYS A 5 13.48 10.89 -0.93
N ILE A 6 12.21 10.79 -0.51
CA ILE A 6 11.26 9.83 -1.06
C ILE A 6 10.05 10.58 -1.61
N GLN A 7 9.78 10.42 -2.90
CA GLN A 7 8.48 10.76 -3.49
C GLN A 7 7.58 9.54 -3.36
N PHE A 8 6.34 9.70 -2.91
CA PHE A 8 5.45 8.56 -2.71
C PHE A 8 4.01 8.88 -3.06
N CYS A 9 3.29 7.87 -3.51
CA CYS A 9 1.86 7.93 -3.75
C CYS A 9 1.23 6.53 -3.77
N SER A 10 -0.09 6.49 -3.65
CA SER A 10 -0.93 5.30 -3.81
C SER A 10 -2.29 5.70 -4.40
N ASP A 11 -3.12 4.69 -4.67
CA ASP A 11 -4.54 4.88 -5.02
C ASP A 11 -4.70 5.83 -6.21
N LEU A 12 -3.79 5.72 -7.19
CA LEU A 12 -3.84 6.53 -8.41
C LEU A 12 -5.04 6.14 -9.28
N HIS A 13 -5.45 4.86 -9.23
CA HIS A 13 -6.54 4.30 -10.03
C HIS A 13 -6.44 4.69 -11.51
N LEU A 14 -5.28 4.41 -12.12
CA LEU A 14 -4.99 4.83 -13.49
C LEU A 14 -5.91 4.17 -14.52
N GLU A 15 -6.61 3.09 -14.19
CA GLU A 15 -7.70 2.54 -14.99
C GLU A 15 -8.87 3.52 -15.19
N MET A 16 -8.96 4.56 -14.36
CA MET A 16 -9.97 5.62 -14.41
C MET A 16 -9.42 6.96 -14.89
N ARG A 17 -8.12 7.03 -15.22
CA ARG A 17 -7.43 8.26 -15.59
C ARG A 17 -6.75 8.09 -16.94
N LYS A 18 -6.49 9.20 -17.64
CA LYS A 18 -5.77 9.20 -18.91
C LYS A 18 -4.52 10.05 -18.79
N ASP A 19 -3.44 9.58 -19.41
CA ASP A 19 -2.20 10.32 -19.62
C ASP A 19 -1.56 10.88 -18.32
N TYR A 20 -1.71 10.17 -17.20
CA TYR A 20 -1.10 10.56 -15.93
C TYR A 20 0.39 10.19 -15.91
N GLN A 21 1.21 11.10 -15.40
CA GLN A 21 2.63 10.90 -15.12
C GLN A 21 2.95 11.56 -13.79
N LEU A 22 3.91 11.00 -13.04
CA LEU A 22 4.35 11.67 -11.81
C LEU A 22 5.16 12.92 -12.16
N PRO A 23 5.01 14.03 -11.42
CA PRO A 23 5.92 15.15 -11.59
C PRO A 23 7.33 14.72 -11.18
N THR A 24 8.32 15.16 -11.94
CA THR A 24 9.73 14.93 -11.60
C THR A 24 10.12 15.79 -10.41
N THR A 25 10.65 15.17 -9.36
CA THR A 25 11.10 15.83 -8.13
C THR A 25 12.60 15.67 -7.90
N ASP A 26 13.13 16.16 -6.78
CA ASP A 26 14.50 15.90 -6.32
C ASP A 26 14.64 14.61 -5.48
N ALA A 27 13.57 13.80 -5.37
CA ALA A 27 13.60 12.54 -4.65
C ALA A 27 14.64 11.57 -5.23
N HIS A 28 15.26 10.77 -4.35
CA HIS A 28 16.18 9.71 -4.73
C HIS A 28 15.43 8.43 -5.13
N VAL A 29 14.30 8.16 -4.48
CA VAL A 29 13.43 7.00 -4.71
C VAL A 29 11.98 7.43 -4.89
N ILE A 30 11.25 6.69 -5.71
CA ILE A 30 9.79 6.77 -5.82
C ILE A 30 9.17 5.54 -5.15
N VAL A 31 8.13 5.72 -4.34
CA VAL A 31 7.32 4.64 -3.75
C VAL A 31 5.91 4.68 -4.32
N LEU A 32 5.47 3.54 -4.86
CA LEU A 32 4.13 3.29 -5.35
C LEU A 32 3.44 2.30 -4.38
N ALA A 33 2.62 2.81 -3.47
CA ALA A 33 2.05 2.09 -2.33
C ALA A 33 0.67 1.44 -2.63
N GLY A 34 0.55 0.80 -3.79
CA GLY A 34 -0.64 0.04 -4.21
C GLY A 34 -1.75 0.88 -4.85
N ASP A 35 -2.70 0.19 -5.48
CA ASP A 35 -3.84 0.74 -6.23
C ASP A 35 -3.40 1.77 -7.29
N ILE A 36 -2.33 1.43 -8.00
CA ILE A 36 -1.77 2.22 -9.09
C ILE A 36 -2.56 1.98 -10.36
N HIS A 37 -2.75 0.72 -10.74
CA HIS A 37 -3.55 0.32 -11.90
C HIS A 37 -3.98 -1.15 -11.73
N VAL A 38 -5.03 -1.57 -12.42
CA VAL A 38 -5.40 -2.98 -12.55
C VAL A 38 -4.38 -3.81 -13.34
N GLY A 39 -3.99 -4.97 -12.80
CA GLY A 39 -3.21 -6.01 -13.47
C GLY A 39 -1.80 -5.58 -13.86
N ILE A 40 -1.29 -6.14 -14.95
CA ILE A 40 0.09 -5.92 -15.42
C ILE A 40 0.44 -4.44 -15.67
N LYS A 41 -0.57 -3.63 -15.96
CA LYS A 41 -0.41 -2.20 -16.23
C LYS A 41 0.17 -1.41 -15.05
N ALA A 42 -0.01 -1.89 -13.82
CA ALA A 42 0.55 -1.24 -12.63
C ALA A 42 2.08 -1.23 -12.66
N ILE A 43 2.68 -2.39 -12.91
CA ILE A 43 4.14 -2.49 -12.96
C ILE A 43 4.72 -1.90 -14.26
N GLU A 44 3.96 -1.92 -15.37
CA GLU A 44 4.34 -1.20 -16.59
C GLU A 44 4.44 0.31 -16.34
N PHE A 45 3.52 0.88 -15.55
CA PHE A 45 3.61 2.26 -15.10
C PHE A 45 4.85 2.50 -14.23
N ALA A 46 5.16 1.61 -13.29
CA ALA A 46 6.37 1.69 -12.47
C ALA A 46 7.65 1.70 -13.33
N ILE A 47 7.73 0.85 -14.37
CA ILE A 47 8.85 0.83 -15.33
C ILE A 47 8.94 2.14 -16.10
N SER A 48 7.81 2.64 -16.61
CA SER A 48 7.76 3.90 -17.35
C SER A 48 8.30 5.05 -16.49
N GLU A 49 7.87 5.16 -15.23
CA GLU A 49 8.33 6.21 -14.32
C GLU A 49 9.81 6.04 -13.93
N ALA A 50 10.26 4.80 -13.69
CA ALA A 50 11.66 4.49 -13.40
C ALA A 50 12.59 4.93 -14.54
N GLN A 51 12.22 4.59 -15.79
CA GLN A 51 12.99 4.94 -16.98
C GLN A 51 12.95 6.43 -17.28
N ARG A 52 11.76 7.05 -17.22
CA ARG A 52 11.56 8.47 -17.53
C ARG A 52 12.30 9.38 -16.55
N GLN A 53 12.32 9.01 -15.27
CA GLN A 53 12.96 9.81 -14.22
C GLN A 53 14.39 9.36 -13.89
N ASN A 54 14.81 8.19 -14.39
CA ASN A 54 16.08 7.54 -14.07
C ASN A 54 16.30 7.40 -12.55
N LYS A 55 15.31 6.83 -11.87
CA LYS A 55 15.28 6.63 -10.41
C LYS A 55 14.78 5.24 -10.06
N PRO A 56 15.23 4.64 -8.94
CA PRO A 56 14.60 3.45 -8.42
C PRO A 56 13.13 3.71 -8.02
N VAL A 57 12.25 2.79 -8.40
CA VAL A 57 10.83 2.75 -8.06
C VAL A 57 10.57 1.50 -7.23
N LEU A 58 10.12 1.71 -5.99
CA LEU A 58 9.62 0.65 -5.12
C LEU A 58 8.11 0.52 -5.35
N PHE A 59 7.66 -0.67 -5.73
CA PHE A 59 6.27 -0.95 -6.06
C PHE A 59 5.74 -2.07 -5.17
N ILE A 60 4.61 -1.84 -4.52
CA ILE A 60 3.80 -2.88 -3.89
C ILE A 60 2.43 -2.94 -4.58
N ALA A 61 1.77 -4.09 -4.51
CA ALA A 61 0.39 -4.20 -4.95
C ALA A 61 -0.57 -3.65 -3.88
N GLY A 62 -1.69 -3.11 -4.34
CA GLY A 62 -2.91 -2.94 -3.56
C GLY A 62 -3.95 -3.99 -3.97
N ASN A 63 -5.20 -3.80 -3.59
CA ASN A 63 -6.26 -4.74 -3.97
C ASN A 63 -6.68 -4.58 -5.45
N HIS A 64 -6.60 -3.37 -6.03
CA HIS A 64 -7.00 -3.11 -7.42
C HIS A 64 -6.08 -3.75 -8.45
N GLU A 65 -4.80 -3.94 -8.15
CA GLU A 65 -3.89 -4.70 -9.01
C GLU A 65 -4.45 -6.10 -9.35
N PHE A 66 -5.24 -6.68 -8.46
CA PHE A 66 -5.82 -8.02 -8.62
C PHE A 66 -7.25 -8.04 -9.20
N TYR A 67 -7.87 -6.88 -9.46
CA TYR A 67 -9.27 -6.83 -9.90
C TYR A 67 -9.47 -7.52 -11.26
N ASN A 68 -10.41 -8.47 -11.31
CA ASN A 68 -10.69 -9.32 -12.48
C ASN A 68 -9.51 -10.20 -12.92
N HIS A 69 -8.54 -10.41 -12.03
CA HIS A 69 -7.38 -11.24 -12.26
C HIS A 69 -7.26 -12.32 -11.18
N ASP A 70 -6.41 -13.31 -11.47
CA ASP A 70 -5.98 -14.28 -10.47
C ASP A 70 -4.86 -13.70 -9.59
N TYR A 71 -5.03 -13.83 -8.28
CA TYR A 71 -4.10 -13.29 -7.29
C TYR A 71 -2.67 -13.79 -7.49
N SER A 72 -2.48 -15.11 -7.59
CA SER A 72 -1.16 -15.72 -7.72
C SER A 72 -0.52 -15.40 -9.08
N GLU A 73 -1.30 -15.44 -10.16
CA GLU A 73 -0.76 -15.12 -11.48
C GLU A 73 -0.27 -13.66 -11.60
N VAL A 74 -0.97 -12.71 -10.96
CA VAL A 74 -0.56 -11.30 -10.96
C VAL A 74 0.77 -11.13 -10.22
N LEU A 75 0.92 -11.76 -9.05
CA LEU A 75 2.18 -11.71 -8.29
C LEU A 75 3.35 -12.28 -9.10
N ASP A 76 3.16 -13.41 -9.77
CA ASP A 76 4.21 -14.03 -10.59
C ASP A 76 4.60 -13.16 -11.79
N LYS A 77 3.61 -12.53 -12.43
CA LYS A 77 3.86 -11.57 -13.51
C LYS A 77 4.61 -10.33 -13.02
N PHE A 78 4.24 -9.78 -11.85
CA PHE A 78 4.95 -8.65 -11.27
C PHE A 78 6.41 -8.98 -10.95
N ARG A 79 6.69 -10.15 -10.37
CA ARG A 79 8.07 -10.61 -10.14
C ARG A 79 8.85 -10.72 -11.46
N ALA A 80 8.30 -11.41 -12.45
CA ALA A 80 8.96 -11.60 -13.74
C ALA A 80 9.23 -10.26 -14.47
N VAL A 81 8.33 -9.29 -14.37
CA VAL A 81 8.51 -7.98 -14.98
C VAL A 81 9.51 -7.12 -14.19
N ALA A 82 9.48 -7.14 -12.86
CA ALA A 82 10.46 -6.45 -12.02
C ALA A 82 11.89 -6.95 -12.31
N ASP A 83 12.07 -8.27 -12.48
CA ASP A 83 13.36 -8.87 -12.82
C ASP A 83 13.94 -8.38 -14.16
N SER A 84 13.09 -7.84 -15.05
CA SER A 84 13.51 -7.28 -16.34
C SER A 84 13.98 -5.83 -16.27
N CYS A 85 13.79 -5.13 -15.14
CA CYS A 85 14.15 -3.72 -14.98
C CYS A 85 14.84 -3.46 -13.63
N ALA A 86 16.15 -3.26 -13.65
CA ALA A 86 16.95 -3.07 -12.42
C ALA A 86 16.57 -1.84 -11.57
N LEU A 87 15.81 -0.89 -12.12
CA LEU A 87 15.31 0.28 -11.39
C LEU A 87 13.95 0.02 -10.74
N VAL A 88 13.28 -1.11 -10.98
CA VAL A 88 11.97 -1.41 -10.38
C VAL A 88 12.13 -2.56 -9.40
N HIS A 89 11.67 -2.33 -8.16
CA HIS A 89 11.66 -3.34 -7.12
C HIS A 89 10.21 -3.61 -6.72
N PHE A 90 9.68 -4.76 -7.14
CA PHE A 90 8.40 -5.24 -6.63
C PHE A 90 8.59 -5.91 -5.27
N LEU A 91 7.86 -5.43 -4.25
CA LEU A 91 7.95 -5.93 -2.88
C LEU A 91 6.62 -6.58 -2.46
N GLU A 92 6.65 -7.89 -2.22
CA GLU A 92 5.57 -8.63 -1.57
C GLU A 92 6.19 -9.63 -0.61
N ASN A 93 6.12 -9.32 0.69
CA ASN A 93 6.92 -9.94 1.75
C ASN A 93 8.42 -9.95 1.38
N ASN A 94 8.91 -8.82 0.88
CA ASN A 94 10.28 -8.69 0.40
C ASN A 94 10.96 -7.38 0.85
N GLU A 95 12.28 -7.36 0.76
CA GLU A 95 13.11 -6.24 1.19
C GLU A 95 14.07 -5.77 0.10
N VAL A 96 14.46 -4.49 0.18
CA VAL A 96 15.57 -3.92 -0.59
C VAL A 96 16.28 -2.85 0.23
N VAL A 97 17.58 -2.71 0.05
CA VAL A 97 18.38 -1.65 0.68
C VAL A 97 18.89 -0.70 -0.39
N ILE A 98 18.57 0.58 -0.27
CA ILE A 98 18.98 1.63 -1.20
C ILE A 98 19.62 2.77 -0.39
N ASP A 99 20.86 3.11 -0.74
CA ASP A 99 21.66 4.14 -0.05
C ASP A 99 21.69 4.01 1.48
N GLY A 100 21.73 2.77 1.98
CA GLY A 100 21.77 2.45 3.41
C GLY A 100 20.41 2.43 4.11
N VAL A 101 19.31 2.76 3.44
CA VAL A 101 17.95 2.67 3.99
C VAL A 101 17.34 1.32 3.61
N ARG A 102 16.80 0.60 4.60
CA ARG A 102 16.08 -0.66 4.38
C ARG A 102 14.61 -0.37 4.12
N PHE A 103 14.09 -0.91 3.03
CA PHE A 103 12.68 -0.86 2.67
C PHE A 103 12.08 -2.26 2.77
N LEU A 104 10.98 -2.38 3.50
CA LEU A 104 10.19 -3.61 3.67
C LEU A 104 8.83 -3.38 3.03
N GLY A 105 8.38 -4.26 2.13
CA GLY A 105 7.13 -4.07 1.40
C GLY A 105 6.26 -5.32 1.32
N CYS A 106 4.95 -5.12 1.51
CA CYS A 106 3.91 -6.13 1.29
C CYS A 106 2.54 -5.46 1.10
N THR A 107 1.57 -6.13 0.48
CA THR A 107 0.19 -5.62 0.41
C THR A 107 -0.42 -5.47 1.82
N MET A 108 0.04 -6.31 2.75
CA MET A 108 -0.40 -6.51 4.14
C MET A 108 -1.82 -7.10 4.30
N TRP A 109 -2.76 -6.87 3.38
CA TRP A 109 -4.18 -7.27 3.54
C TRP A 109 -4.69 -6.97 4.97
N THR A 110 -5.83 -7.52 5.38
CA THR A 110 -6.42 -7.23 6.69
C THR A 110 -6.65 -8.46 7.54
N ASP A 111 -6.56 -8.28 8.86
CA ASP A 111 -7.00 -9.26 9.84
C ASP A 111 -8.51 -9.21 10.13
N TYR A 112 -9.24 -8.24 9.59
CA TYR A 112 -10.67 -8.01 9.82
C TYR A 112 -11.08 -7.76 11.28
N LYS A 113 -10.13 -7.47 12.18
CA LYS A 113 -10.45 -7.14 13.57
C LYS A 113 -10.62 -5.64 13.76
N GLY A 114 -9.81 -4.84 13.08
CA GLY A 114 -9.77 -3.40 13.23
C GLY A 114 -9.74 -2.98 14.71
N SER A 115 -10.75 -2.24 15.20
CA SER A 115 -10.83 -1.76 16.60
C SER A 115 -11.05 -2.89 17.63
N GLY A 116 -11.42 -4.09 17.19
CA GLY A 116 -11.67 -5.25 18.05
C GLY A 116 -13.04 -5.25 18.74
N HIS A 117 -13.92 -4.28 18.45
CA HIS A 117 -15.26 -4.23 19.02
C HIS A 117 -16.20 -5.30 18.44
N GLU A 118 -16.12 -5.55 17.14
CA GLU A 118 -16.88 -6.60 16.47
C GLU A 118 -16.15 -7.95 16.49
N HIS A 119 -16.93 -9.05 16.48
CA HIS A 119 -16.36 -10.38 16.31
C HIS A 119 -15.80 -10.56 14.89
N GLN A 120 -14.54 -11.00 14.78
CA GLN A 120 -13.84 -11.19 13.50
C GLN A 120 -14.63 -12.04 12.49
N GLN A 121 -15.35 -13.08 12.94
CA GLN A 121 -16.17 -13.91 12.05
C GLN A 121 -17.34 -13.13 11.44
N PHE A 122 -17.92 -12.22 12.20
CA PHE A 122 -18.99 -11.35 11.71
C PHE A 122 -18.47 -10.33 10.70
N THR A 123 -17.36 -9.65 10.99
CA THR A 123 -16.75 -8.68 10.07
C THR A 123 -16.33 -9.33 8.76
N MET A 124 -15.66 -10.49 8.82
CA MET A 124 -15.30 -11.27 7.61
C MET A 124 -16.52 -11.64 6.76
N ALA A 125 -17.60 -12.13 7.38
CA ALA A 125 -18.81 -12.50 6.66
C ALA A 125 -19.49 -11.28 6.02
N TYR A 126 -19.58 -10.17 6.77
CA TYR A 126 -20.15 -8.92 6.28
C TYR A 126 -19.34 -8.35 5.11
N ILE A 127 -18.02 -8.19 5.29
CA ILE A 127 -17.10 -7.63 4.29
C ILE A 127 -17.02 -8.52 3.05
N GLY A 128 -17.02 -9.85 3.21
CA GLY A 128 -17.05 -10.80 2.10
C GLY A 128 -18.22 -10.62 1.14
N ASN A 129 -19.34 -10.06 1.61
CA ASN A 129 -20.49 -9.73 0.78
C ASN A 129 -20.50 -8.27 0.30
N ALA A 130 -19.83 -7.37 1.02
CA ALA A 130 -19.88 -5.94 0.78
C ALA A 130 -18.80 -5.45 -0.21
N LEU A 131 -17.59 -5.98 -0.15
CA LEU A 131 -16.46 -5.48 -0.94
C LEU A 131 -16.27 -6.21 -2.28
N ASN A 132 -15.84 -5.43 -3.27
CA ASN A 132 -15.56 -5.92 -4.61
C ASN A 132 -14.40 -6.92 -4.63
N ASP A 133 -13.43 -6.76 -3.74
CA ASP A 133 -12.26 -7.63 -3.62
C ASP A 133 -12.67 -9.11 -3.64
N HIS A 134 -13.71 -9.45 -2.87
CA HIS A 134 -14.19 -10.83 -2.72
C HIS A 134 -15.16 -11.29 -3.83
N ARG A 135 -15.48 -10.41 -4.76
CA ARG A 135 -16.34 -10.68 -5.92
C ARG A 135 -15.54 -10.80 -7.21
N VAL A 136 -14.60 -9.89 -7.43
CA VAL A 136 -13.92 -9.73 -8.73
C VAL A 136 -12.50 -10.28 -8.75
N ILE A 137 -11.85 -10.43 -7.59
CA ILE A 137 -10.53 -11.08 -7.51
C ILE A 137 -10.73 -12.60 -7.50
N ARG A 138 -9.88 -13.29 -8.26
CA ARG A 138 -9.84 -14.75 -8.30
C ARG A 138 -8.64 -15.27 -7.50
N ASN A 139 -8.82 -16.45 -6.93
CA ASN A 139 -7.74 -17.26 -6.39
C ASN A 139 -7.88 -18.68 -6.96
N THR A 140 -7.05 -18.96 -7.95
CA THR A 140 -7.17 -20.05 -8.90
C THR A 140 -8.57 -20.10 -9.53
N TYR A 141 -9.38 -21.11 -9.20
CA TYR A 141 -10.69 -21.37 -9.81
C TYR A 141 -11.88 -20.81 -9.02
N ARG A 142 -11.64 -20.09 -7.91
CA ARG A 142 -12.70 -19.54 -7.07
C ARG A 142 -12.51 -18.05 -6.80
N ALA A 143 -13.53 -17.40 -6.23
CA ALA A 143 -13.38 -16.05 -5.73
C ALA A 143 -12.35 -16.02 -4.56
N PHE A 144 -11.57 -14.96 -4.52
CA PHE A 144 -10.69 -14.64 -3.40
C PHE A 144 -11.53 -14.30 -2.17
N SER A 145 -11.42 -15.10 -1.12
CA SER A 145 -12.30 -15.01 0.05
C SER A 145 -11.66 -14.18 1.17
N PRO A 146 -12.45 -13.69 2.15
CA PRO A 146 -11.90 -13.09 3.36
C PRO A 146 -10.94 -14.02 4.12
N ALA A 147 -11.14 -15.34 4.03
CA ALA A 147 -10.23 -16.31 4.63
C ALA A 147 -8.86 -16.33 3.95
N ASP A 148 -8.78 -16.08 2.64
CA ASP A 148 -7.52 -15.96 1.91
C ASP A 148 -6.77 -14.70 2.32
N ALA A 149 -7.45 -13.55 2.31
CA ALA A 149 -6.89 -12.28 2.76
C ALA A 149 -6.35 -12.37 4.19
N LEU A 150 -7.10 -12.99 5.11
CA LEU A 150 -6.66 -13.20 6.49
C LEU A 150 -5.43 -14.13 6.56
N ALA A 151 -5.35 -15.16 5.72
CA ALA A 151 -4.21 -16.07 5.69
C ALA A 151 -2.95 -15.33 5.20
N ILE A 152 -3.07 -14.55 4.12
CA ILE A 152 -1.98 -13.73 3.58
C ILE A 152 -1.55 -12.67 4.60
N HIS A 153 -2.50 -11.99 5.24
CA HIS A 153 -2.20 -11.02 6.30
C HIS A 153 -1.35 -11.63 7.42
N LYS A 154 -1.70 -12.84 7.88
CA LYS A 154 -0.92 -13.53 8.93
C LYS A 154 0.49 -13.85 8.47
N GLU A 155 0.66 -14.25 7.21
CA GLU A 155 1.98 -14.50 6.63
C GLU A 155 2.81 -13.20 6.56
N SER A 156 2.24 -12.13 6.00
CA SER A 156 2.88 -10.82 5.89
C SER A 156 3.23 -10.23 7.25
N ARG A 157 2.32 -10.32 8.23
CA ARG A 157 2.56 -9.86 9.60
C ARG A 157 3.71 -10.65 10.25
N ALA A 158 3.75 -11.97 10.09
CA ALA A 158 4.82 -12.80 10.65
C ALA A 158 6.18 -12.49 10.00
N TRP A 159 6.20 -12.34 8.68
CA TRP A 159 7.39 -11.94 7.93
C TRP A 159 7.88 -10.56 8.37
N LEU A 160 6.99 -9.58 8.48
CA LEU A 160 7.34 -8.21 8.87
C LEU A 160 7.84 -8.16 10.32
N GLN A 161 7.20 -8.90 11.23
CA GLN A 161 7.65 -9.02 12.61
C GLN A 161 9.08 -9.60 12.69
N MET A 162 9.38 -10.62 11.89
CA MET A 162 10.73 -11.19 11.79
C MET A 162 11.73 -10.15 11.26
N LYS A 163 11.41 -9.46 10.17
CA LYS A 163 12.30 -8.48 9.53
C LYS A 163 12.56 -7.23 10.39
N LEU A 164 11.56 -6.74 11.11
CA LEU A 164 11.73 -5.62 12.03
C LEU A 164 12.58 -5.98 13.26
N ALA A 165 12.56 -7.26 13.67
CA ALA A 165 13.42 -7.75 14.75
C ALA A 165 14.88 -7.98 14.33
N GLU A 166 15.18 -8.08 13.03
CA GLU A 166 16.55 -8.17 12.53
C GLU A 166 17.30 -6.84 12.79
N PRO A 167 18.45 -6.88 13.49
CA PRO A 167 19.24 -5.68 13.76
C PRO A 167 19.63 -4.94 12.47
N PHE A 168 19.30 -3.66 12.41
CA PHE A 168 19.68 -2.76 11.32
C PHE A 168 20.02 -1.40 11.91
N THR A 169 21.22 -0.91 11.64
CA THR A 169 21.75 0.30 12.32
C THR A 169 21.26 1.60 11.72
N GLU A 170 20.82 1.56 10.46
CA GLU A 170 20.29 2.71 9.73
C GLU A 170 18.75 2.73 9.78
N LYS A 171 18.15 3.52 8.89
CA LYS A 171 16.70 3.72 8.83
C LYS A 171 15.96 2.55 8.20
N THR A 172 14.83 2.17 8.78
CA THR A 172 13.89 1.20 8.20
C THR A 172 12.57 1.88 7.81
N VAL A 173 12.20 1.74 6.54
CA VAL A 173 10.92 2.17 5.97
C VAL A 173 10.05 0.95 5.71
N VAL A 174 8.80 0.99 6.13
CA VAL A 174 7.79 -0.03 5.81
C VAL A 174 6.80 0.55 4.80
N ILE A 175 6.43 -0.25 3.80
CA ILE A 175 5.46 0.11 2.76
C ILE A 175 4.36 -0.95 2.79
N THR A 176 3.15 -0.54 3.13
CA THR A 176 1.95 -1.40 3.05
C THR A 176 0.90 -0.76 2.15
N HIS A 177 -0.05 -1.53 1.64
CA HIS A 177 -1.21 -0.90 1.02
C HIS A 177 -2.29 -0.64 2.07
N HIS A 178 -2.68 -1.68 2.81
CA HIS A 178 -3.63 -1.55 3.91
C HIS A 178 -3.04 -0.76 5.09
N GLY A 179 -3.92 -0.03 5.79
CA GLY A 179 -3.56 0.82 6.91
C GLY A 179 -3.02 0.03 8.12
N PRO A 180 -1.91 0.45 8.74
CA PRO A 180 -1.27 -0.30 9.83
C PRO A 180 -1.80 0.05 11.24
N SER A 181 -2.78 0.94 11.35
CA SER A 181 -3.29 1.41 12.65
C SER A 181 -4.72 1.92 12.54
N ILE A 182 -5.45 1.93 13.65
CA ILE A 182 -6.75 2.62 13.77
C ILE A 182 -6.62 4.12 13.49
N LEU A 183 -5.44 4.70 13.78
CA LEU A 183 -5.10 6.07 13.42
C LEU A 183 -5.29 6.35 11.92
N THR A 184 -5.18 5.32 11.08
CA THR A 184 -5.30 5.44 9.61
C THR A 184 -6.73 5.36 9.07
N GLN A 185 -7.72 5.25 9.97
CA GLN A 185 -9.13 5.33 9.62
C GLN A 185 -9.42 6.62 8.83
N HIS A 186 -10.23 6.50 7.79
CA HIS A 186 -10.65 7.65 7.01
C HIS A 186 -11.38 8.67 7.89
N LYS A 187 -10.81 9.88 7.98
CA LYS A 187 -11.27 10.97 8.87
C LYS A 187 -12.72 11.45 8.65
N ARG A 188 -13.35 11.10 7.53
CA ARG A 188 -14.73 11.51 7.18
C ARG A 188 -15.80 10.55 7.66
N TYR A 189 -15.43 9.29 7.83
CA TYR A 189 -16.38 8.22 8.09
C TYR A 189 -16.22 7.75 9.53
N GLU A 190 -17.35 7.68 10.23
CA GLU A 190 -17.38 7.00 11.51
C GLU A 190 -16.88 5.57 11.35
N TYR A 191 -16.09 5.13 12.33
CA TYR A 191 -15.60 3.78 12.35
C TYR A 191 -16.78 2.80 12.40
N SER A 192 -16.75 1.76 11.57
CA SER A 192 -17.76 0.69 11.57
C SER A 192 -17.15 -0.64 11.15
N ALA A 193 -17.94 -1.71 11.15
CA ALA A 193 -17.47 -3.04 10.75
C ALA A 193 -16.73 -3.04 9.39
N ILE A 194 -17.14 -2.22 8.41
CA ILE A 194 -16.46 -2.12 7.10
C ILE A 194 -15.05 -1.53 7.22
N SER A 195 -14.80 -0.66 8.21
CA SER A 195 -13.48 -0.07 8.46
C SER A 195 -12.40 -1.12 8.65
N SER A 196 -12.76 -2.27 9.26
CA SER A 196 -11.83 -3.38 9.47
C SER A 196 -11.37 -4.05 8.16
N ALA A 197 -11.97 -3.73 7.02
CA ALA A 197 -11.47 -4.17 5.73
C ALA A 197 -10.20 -3.41 5.31
N PHE A 198 -10.07 -2.14 5.71
CA PHE A 198 -9.07 -1.23 5.16
C PHE A 198 -7.79 -1.14 6.01
N LEU A 199 -7.85 -1.59 7.25
CA LEU A 199 -6.77 -1.45 8.22
C LEU A 199 -6.72 -2.62 9.21
N SER A 200 -5.57 -2.78 9.85
CA SER A 200 -5.37 -3.67 11.00
C SER A 200 -4.57 -2.93 12.06
N ASN A 201 -4.82 -3.21 13.34
CA ASN A 201 -4.00 -2.62 14.41
C ASN A 201 -2.66 -3.35 14.48
N LEU A 202 -1.61 -2.71 13.96
CA LEU A 202 -0.23 -3.19 13.95
C LEU A 202 0.70 -2.20 14.67
N ASP A 203 0.17 -1.40 15.60
CA ASP A 203 0.89 -0.33 16.29
C ASP A 203 2.24 -0.83 16.87
N GLU A 204 2.28 -2.07 17.37
CA GLU A 204 3.50 -2.69 17.91
C GLU A 204 4.60 -2.94 16.87
N LEU A 205 4.23 -3.11 15.60
CA LEU A 205 5.17 -3.22 14.49
C LEU A 205 5.52 -1.84 13.95
N VAL A 206 4.54 -0.93 13.89
CA VAL A 206 4.74 0.45 13.45
C VAL A 206 5.83 1.13 14.27
N GLU A 207 5.76 1.01 15.60
CA GLU A 207 6.76 1.61 16.50
C GLU A 207 8.20 1.12 16.29
N GLN A 208 8.42 0.02 15.56
CA GLN A 208 9.77 -0.50 15.29
C GLN A 208 10.43 0.14 14.06
N ALA A 209 9.63 0.71 13.14
CA ALA A 209 10.12 1.40 11.94
C ALA A 209 10.42 2.88 12.18
N ASP A 210 11.12 3.53 11.25
CA ASP A 210 11.33 4.98 11.25
C ASP A 210 10.23 5.71 10.46
N LEU A 211 9.76 5.09 9.38
CA LEU A 211 8.74 5.61 8.49
C LEU A 211 7.84 4.47 8.00
N TRP A 212 6.55 4.73 7.95
CA TRP A 212 5.54 3.82 7.39
C TRP A 212 4.75 4.54 6.31
N ILE A 213 4.84 4.07 5.07
CA ILE A 213 4.08 4.58 3.93
C ILE A 213 2.91 3.62 3.67
N TYR A 214 1.70 4.15 3.53
CA TYR A 214 0.51 3.33 3.24
C TYR A 214 -0.49 3.98 2.27
N GLY A 215 -1.55 3.26 1.88
CA GLY A 215 -2.64 3.71 1.01
C GLY A 215 -4.04 3.23 1.45
N HIS A 216 -4.91 2.91 0.48
CA HIS A 216 -6.20 2.21 0.60
C HIS A 216 -7.37 2.96 1.28
N SER A 217 -7.11 3.79 2.31
CA SER A 217 -8.17 4.47 3.07
C SER A 217 -8.73 5.73 2.41
N HIS A 218 -8.09 6.19 1.33
CA HIS A 218 -8.34 7.44 0.60
C HIS A 218 -8.34 8.69 1.50
N SER A 219 -7.56 8.63 2.57
CA SER A 219 -7.41 9.70 3.57
C SER A 219 -5.94 9.94 3.84
N ASN A 220 -5.41 11.10 3.43
CA ASN A 220 -4.00 11.38 3.66
C ASN A 220 -3.75 11.80 5.11
N ILE A 221 -2.68 11.24 5.63
CA ILE A 221 -2.27 11.39 7.02
C ILE A 221 -0.76 11.57 7.02
N ASP A 222 -0.28 12.39 7.96
CA ASP A 222 1.13 12.57 8.26
C ASP A 222 1.22 12.77 9.77
N GLU A 223 1.38 11.68 10.51
CA GLU A 223 1.27 11.64 11.96
C GLU A 223 2.40 10.80 12.57
N MET A 224 2.68 11.00 13.85
CA MET A 224 3.64 10.19 14.59
C MET A 224 2.92 9.10 15.40
N LEU A 225 3.38 7.86 15.27
CA LEU A 225 3.00 6.75 16.14
C LEU A 225 4.26 6.22 16.84
N GLY A 226 4.37 6.56 18.12
CA GLY A 226 5.63 6.39 18.86
C GLY A 226 6.76 7.17 18.19
N LYS A 227 7.81 6.45 17.76
CA LYS A 227 8.95 7.02 17.01
C LYS A 227 8.78 6.97 15.48
N CYS A 228 7.77 6.29 14.97
CA CYS A 228 7.56 6.09 13.55
C CYS A 228 6.69 7.21 12.99
N ARG A 229 7.09 7.78 11.85
CA ARG A 229 6.23 8.68 11.07
C ARG A 229 5.34 7.83 10.15
N VAL A 230 4.03 7.97 10.24
CA VAL A 230 3.06 7.25 9.41
C VAL A 230 2.47 8.21 8.40
N VAL A 231 2.65 7.92 7.11
CA VAL A 231 2.28 8.81 6.01
C VAL A 231 1.50 8.09 4.90
N SER A 232 0.59 8.80 4.26
CA SER A 232 -0.09 8.36 3.02
C SER A 232 -0.32 9.53 2.07
N ASN A 233 -0.28 9.24 0.75
CA ASN A 233 -0.48 10.22 -0.32
C ASN A 233 -1.30 9.57 -1.45
N GLN A 234 -2.57 9.39 -1.15
CA GLN A 234 -3.62 8.67 -1.86
C GLN A 234 -4.38 9.64 -2.75
N MET A 235 -4.45 9.34 -4.05
CA MET A 235 -5.19 10.17 -4.99
C MET A 235 -6.70 9.88 -4.97
N GLY A 236 -7.06 8.63 -4.67
CA GLY A 236 -8.44 8.16 -4.59
C GLY A 236 -9.16 8.15 -5.94
N TYR A 237 -10.47 7.98 -5.90
CA TYR A 237 -11.30 7.94 -7.11
C TYR A 237 -11.57 9.35 -7.66
N PRO A 238 -11.70 9.52 -9.00
CA PRO A 238 -12.06 10.82 -9.58
C PRO A 238 -13.37 11.41 -9.06
N SER A 239 -14.33 10.58 -8.63
CA SER A 239 -15.62 11.01 -8.09
C SER A 239 -15.56 11.50 -6.63
N GLU A 240 -14.49 11.18 -5.91
CA GLU A 240 -14.32 11.62 -4.53
C GLU A 240 -14.09 13.15 -4.52
N GLY A 241 -15.04 13.88 -3.92
CA GLY A 241 -15.06 15.36 -3.93
C GLY A 241 -16.03 16.00 -4.93
N MET A 242 -16.71 15.24 -5.80
CA MET A 242 -17.69 15.81 -6.75
C MET A 242 -19.06 16.16 -6.12
N ASN A 243 -19.40 15.66 -4.92
CA ASN A 243 -20.71 15.85 -4.29
C ASN A 243 -20.83 17.10 -3.39
N GLY A 244 -20.08 18.17 -3.69
CA GLY A 244 -20.14 19.43 -2.92
C GLY A 244 -19.33 19.43 -1.62
N ASP A 245 -18.57 18.37 -1.37
CA ASP A 245 -17.60 18.29 -0.29
C ASP A 245 -16.30 18.98 -0.71
N HIS A 246 -16.14 20.25 -0.32
CA HIS A 246 -14.99 21.11 -0.66
C HIS A 246 -13.61 20.67 -0.13
N PHE A 247 -13.38 19.39 0.19
CA PHE A 247 -12.00 18.89 0.26
C PHE A 247 -11.68 18.17 -1.04
N LEU A 248 -10.93 18.88 -1.89
CA LEU A 248 -9.99 18.29 -2.82
C LEU A 248 -9.22 17.19 -2.07
N SER A 249 -8.97 16.04 -2.70
CA SER A 249 -7.97 15.11 -2.17
C SER A 249 -6.74 15.94 -1.79
N ASP A 250 -6.31 15.87 -0.53
CA ASP A 250 -5.07 16.49 -0.05
C ASP A 250 -3.82 15.80 -0.61
N TYR A 251 -4.03 14.95 -1.62
CA TYR A 251 -3.04 14.42 -2.53
C TYR A 251 -2.13 15.51 -3.08
N GLN A 252 -0.85 15.30 -2.90
CA GLN A 252 0.20 16.18 -3.37
C GLN A 252 1.07 15.41 -4.37
N SER A 253 0.85 15.64 -5.67
CA SER A 253 1.53 14.91 -6.74
C SER A 253 3.07 14.97 -6.69
N ASN A 254 3.62 16.06 -6.15
CA ASN A 254 5.05 16.33 -6.04
C ASN A 254 5.57 16.22 -4.59
N TRP A 255 4.83 15.57 -3.69
CA TRP A 255 5.25 15.44 -2.30
C TRP A 255 6.53 14.61 -2.20
N VAL A 256 7.54 15.20 -1.58
CA VAL A 256 8.79 14.55 -1.21
C VAL A 256 8.94 14.67 0.30
N ILE A 257 9.24 13.55 0.96
CA ILE A 257 9.60 13.52 2.38
C ILE A 257 11.09 13.24 2.54
N GLU A 258 11.64 13.79 3.61
CA GLU A 258 13.00 13.55 4.06
C GLU A 258 12.97 12.57 5.25
N LEU A 259 13.82 11.55 5.20
CA LEU A 259 13.99 10.51 6.22
C LEU A 259 15.22 10.78 7.09
#